data_AF-R4LS25-F1
#
_entry.id   AF-R4LS25-F1
#
_cell.length_a   1.000
_cell.length_b   1.000
_cell.length_c   1.000
_cell.angle_alpha   90.00
_cell.angle_beta   90.00
_cell.angle_gamma   90.00
#
_symmetry.space_group_name_H-M   'P 1'
#
loop_
_entity.id
_entity.type
_entity.pdbx_description
1 polymer ?
#
loop_
_entity_poly.entity_id
_entity_poly.type
_entity_poly.pdbx_seq_one_letter_code
_entity_poly.pdbx_strand_id
1 'polypeptide(L)' 'MSSLYEFLQVDPRDPGCDEAMAVLHVYAERIIADPAAAGRLFPGVTAHLQSCGPCGVDLAGLMELLRSVDME' A
#
# COMPACT_ATOMS: atom_id res chain seq x y z
N MET A 1 18.35 3.88 26.46
CA MET A 1 18.61 3.98 25.01
C MET A 1 17.69 5.08 24.48
N SER A 2 18.22 6.01 23.67
CA SER A 2 17.64 7.35 23.41
C SER A 2 16.37 7.33 22.53
N SER A 3 15.42 8.26 22.74
CA SER A 3 14.11 8.30 22.06
C SER A 3 14.17 8.49 20.53
N LEU A 4 15.31 8.93 20.01
CA LEU A 4 15.55 9.03 18.57
C LEU A 4 15.56 7.67 17.87
N TYR A 5 15.99 6.60 18.57
CA TYR A 5 16.02 5.26 17.98
C TYR A 5 14.63 4.67 17.80
N GLU A 6 13.67 5.08 18.64
CA GLU A 6 12.26 4.71 18.54
C GLU A 6 11.56 5.50 17.43
N PHE A 7 11.93 6.78 17.27
CA PHE A 7 11.41 7.64 16.21
C PHE A 7 11.88 7.22 14.80
N LEU A 8 13.06 6.60 14.70
CA LEU A 8 13.64 6.11 13.44
C LEU A 8 13.24 4.66 13.12
N GLN A 9 12.40 4.02 13.94
CA GLN A 9 11.90 2.69 13.59
C GLN A 9 10.82 2.81 12.52
N VAL A 10 11.24 2.52 11.29
CA VAL A 10 10.34 2.20 10.18
C VAL A 10 10.17 0.68 10.18
N ASP A 11 8.99 0.17 9.82
CA ASP A 11 8.83 -1.25 9.58
C ASP A 11 9.87 -1.70 8.53
N PRO A 12 10.74 -2.68 8.82
CA PRO A 12 11.80 -3.09 7.88
C PRO A 12 11.25 -3.66 6.56
N ARG A 13 9.94 -3.91 6.48
CA ARG A 13 9.26 -4.34 5.25
C ARG A 13 8.77 -3.16 4.41
N ASP A 14 8.67 -1.96 4.99
CA ASP A 14 8.19 -0.76 4.32
C ASP A 14 9.23 -0.30 3.28
N PRO A 15 8.90 -0.35 1.98
CA PRO A 15 9.81 0.04 0.91
C PRO A 15 9.88 1.57 0.71
N GLY A 16 9.01 2.33 1.37
CA GLY A 16 8.85 3.77 1.17
C GLY A 16 7.95 4.11 -0.02
N CYS A 17 7.67 5.41 -0.17
CA CYS A 17 6.67 5.92 -1.12
C CYS A 17 7.00 5.57 -2.57
N ASP A 18 8.24 5.79 -3.03
CA ASP A 18 8.59 5.65 -4.45
C ASP A 18 8.39 4.21 -4.94
N GLU A 19 8.87 3.25 -4.18
CA GLU A 19 8.73 1.83 -4.49
C GLU A 19 7.29 1.36 -4.33
N ALA A 20 6.56 1.83 -3.30
CA ALA A 20 5.15 1.51 -3.13
C ALA A 20 4.28 2.04 -4.28
N MET A 21 4.51 3.30 -4.69
CA MET A 21 3.78 3.96 -5.77
C MET A 21 4.04 3.31 -7.13
N ALA A 22 5.27 2.83 -7.37
CA ALA A 22 5.62 2.15 -8.62
C ALA A 22 4.75 0.91 -8.92
N VAL A 23 4.26 0.24 -7.86
CA VAL A 23 3.44 -0.98 -7.99
C VAL A 23 2.01 -0.81 -7.46
N LEU A 24 1.61 0.40 -7.06
CA LEU A 24 0.33 0.64 -6.37
C LEU A 24 -0.88 0.25 -7.23
N HIS A 25 -0.81 0.47 -8.54
CA HIS A 25 -1.85 0.08 -9.49
C HIS A 25 -2.05 -1.45 -9.51
N VAL A 26 -0.96 -2.23 -9.53
CA VAL A 26 -1.02 -3.70 -9.45
C VAL A 26 -1.61 -4.14 -8.11
N TYR A 27 -1.20 -3.50 -7.01
CA TYR A 27 -1.73 -3.80 -5.70
C TYR A 27 -3.25 -3.54 -5.62
N ALA A 28 -3.73 -2.43 -6.21
CA ALA A 28 -5.14 -2.07 -6.27
C ALA A 28 -5.98 -3.12 -7.01
N GLU A 29 -5.53 -3.55 -8.20
CA GLU A 29 -6.18 -4.64 -8.95
C GLU A 29 -6.27 -5.93 -8.12
N ARG A 30 -5.18 -6.29 -7.43
CA ARG A 30 -5.15 -7.51 -6.60
C ARG A 30 -6.02 -7.40 -5.37
N ILE A 31 -6.09 -6.23 -4.73
CA ILE A 31 -6.99 -6.01 -3.58
C ILE A 31 -8.45 -6.18 -3.99
N ILE A 32 -8.84 -5.71 -5.17
CA ILE A 32 -10.22 -5.85 -5.66
C ILE A 32 -10.54 -7.31 -5.94
N ALA A 33 -9.61 -8.05 -6.55
CA ALA A 33 -9.80 -9.46 -6.88
C ALA A 33 -9.80 -10.38 -5.64
N ASP A 34 -8.82 -10.23 -4.74
CA ASP A 34 -8.72 -10.97 -3.49
C ASP A 34 -7.89 -10.16 -2.45
N PRO A 35 -8.56 -9.47 -1.51
CA PRO A 35 -7.89 -8.68 -0.48
C PRO A 35 -6.88 -9.48 0.35
N ALA A 36 -7.16 -10.76 0.62
CA ALA A 36 -6.29 -11.59 1.43
C ALA A 36 -5.03 -12.02 0.66
N ALA A 37 -5.13 -12.23 -0.65
CA ALA A 37 -3.97 -12.51 -1.50
C ALA A 37 -3.08 -11.29 -1.69
N ALA A 38 -3.64 -10.10 -1.87
CA ALA A 38 -2.87 -8.87 -2.07
C ALA A 38 -1.87 -8.63 -0.92
N GLY A 39 -2.33 -8.75 0.33
CA GLY A 39 -1.47 -8.60 1.51
C GLY A 39 -0.36 -9.65 1.62
N ARG A 40 -0.59 -10.87 1.13
CA ARG A 40 0.44 -11.93 1.09
C ARG A 40 1.45 -11.74 -0.02
N LEU A 41 1.01 -11.25 -1.19
CA LEU A 41 1.87 -11.06 -2.37
C LEU A 41 2.70 -9.78 -2.27
N PHE A 42 2.18 -8.74 -1.61
CA PHE A 42 2.82 -7.45 -1.46
C PHE A 42 2.88 -7.03 0.03
N PRO A 43 3.61 -7.79 0.88
CA PRO A 43 3.69 -7.49 2.31
C PRO A 43 4.34 -6.13 2.58
N GLY A 44 5.29 -5.69 1.75
CA GLY A 44 5.93 -4.38 1.91
C GLY A 44 5.03 -3.20 1.58
N VAL A 45 4.26 -3.29 0.47
CA VAL A 45 3.25 -2.28 0.13
C VAL A 45 2.19 -2.20 1.23
N THR A 46 1.79 -3.35 1.78
CA THR A 46 0.85 -3.39 2.91
C THR A 46 1.42 -2.71 4.15
N ALA A 47 2.69 -2.94 4.48
CA ALA A 47 3.37 -2.25 5.58
C ALA A 47 3.42 -0.73 5.36
N HIS A 48 3.72 -0.29 4.14
CA HIS A 48 3.73 1.13 3.79
C HIS A 48 2.36 1.79 3.94
N LEU A 49 1.31 1.14 3.45
CA LEU A 49 -0.05 1.69 3.52
C LEU A 49 -0.57 1.80 4.97
N GLN A 50 0.01 1.06 5.89
CA GLN A 50 -0.27 1.20 7.33
C GLN A 50 0.42 2.42 7.95
N SER A 51 1.54 2.89 7.38
CA SER A 51 2.35 4.00 7.89
C SER A 51 2.12 5.32 7.13
N CYS A 52 1.70 5.25 5.87
CA CYS A 52 1.64 6.38 4.94
C CYS A 52 0.19 6.69 4.50
N GLY A 53 -0.41 7.68 5.17
CA GLY A 53 -1.76 8.18 4.85
C GLY A 53 -1.93 8.63 3.39
N PRO A 54 -1.03 9.44 2.81
CA PRO A 54 -1.15 9.89 1.42
C PRO A 54 -1.25 8.75 0.40
N CYS A 55 -0.39 7.73 0.49
CA CYS A 55 -0.45 6.57 -0.41
C CYS A 55 -1.76 5.77 -0.23
N GLY A 56 -2.34 5.78 0.97
CA GLY A 56 -3.67 5.20 1.21
C GLY A 56 -4.80 5.94 0.49
N VAL A 57 -4.70 7.27 0.34
CA VAL A 57 -5.66 8.07 -0.44
C VAL A 57 -5.54 7.75 -1.92
N ASP A 58 -4.31 7.66 -2.44
CA ASP A 58 -4.06 7.28 -3.84
C ASP A 58 -4.60 5.89 -4.16
N LEU A 59 -4.40 4.92 -3.24
CA LEU A 59 -4.97 3.58 -3.35
C LEU A 59 -6.51 3.62 -3.41
N ALA A 60 -7.16 4.38 -2.52
CA ALA A 60 -8.61 4.49 -2.51
C ALA A 60 -9.15 5.07 -3.83
N GLY A 61 -8.47 6.07 -4.39
CA GLY A 61 -8.81 6.65 -5.69
C GLY A 61 -8.68 5.63 -6.84
N LEU A 62 -7.57 4.88 -6.87
CA LEU A 62 -7.38 3.80 -7.85
C LEU A 62 -8.46 2.72 -7.74
N MET A 63 -8.81 2.32 -6.52
CA MET A 63 -9.83 1.30 -6.31
C MET A 63 -11.22 1.74 -6.77
N GLU A 64 -11.55 3.01 -6.57
CA GLU A 64 -12.82 3.56 -7.06
C GLU A 64 -12.88 3.58 -8.58
N LEU A 65 -11.77 3.96 -9.24
CA LEU A 65 -11.67 3.93 -10.70
C LEU A 65 -11.77 2.51 -11.27
N LEU A 66 -11.08 1.53 -10.67
CA LEU A 66 -11.12 0.15 -11.15
C LEU A 66 -12.53 -0.45 -11.03
N ARG A 67 -13.23 -0.18 -9.92
CA ARG A 67 -14.63 -0.62 -9.75
C ARG A 67 -15.60 0.02 -10.72
N SER A 68 -15.32 1.23 -11.20
CA SER A 68 -16.18 1.89 -12.19
C SER A 68 -15.94 1.36 -13.60
N VAL A 69 -14.73 0.91 -13.93
CA VAL A 69 -14.37 0.32 -15.23
C VAL A 69 -14.90 -1.11 -15.38
N ASP A 70 -14.97 -1.90 -14.31
CA ASP A 70 -15.54 -3.26 -14.34
C ASP A 70 -17.07 -3.30 -14.58
N MET A 71 -17.73 -2.13 -14.56
CA MET A 71 -19.19 -1.99 -14.70
C MET A 71 -19.64 -1.60 -16.12
N GLU A 72 -18.71 -1.48 -17.08
CA GLU A 72 -18.96 -1.26 -18.52
C GLU A 72 -18.71 -2.52 -19.35
#